data_AF-A0A0F4JHQ1-F1
#
_entry.id   AF-A0A0F4JHQ1-F1
#
_cell.length_a   1.000
_cell.length_b   1.000
_cell.length_c   1.000
_cell.angle_alpha   90.00
_cell.angle_beta   90.00
_cell.angle_gamma   90.00
#
_symmetry.space_group_name_H-M   'P 1'
#
loop_
_entity.id
_entity.type
_entity.pdbx_description
1 polymer ?
#
loop_
_entity_poly.entity_id
_entity_poly.type
_entity_poly.pdbx_seq_one_letter_code
_entity_poly.pdbx_strand_id
1 'polypeptide(L)'
;TVTTHDLPPTAAKLAGAHVELRDRLGLLTRPVEEERAEDAADTARWLRVLDGLGLEAKDEEGAVRALYAFLLRTPARLVGVWLPDAVGDRRPQNLPGTWDQYPNWRLPLADEAGRPLTLEALTASPRANALLGAVREGARTRTAPPGARPL
;
A
#
# COMPACT_ATOMS: atom_id res chain seq x y z
N THR A 1 -8.98 -3.21 -2.15
CA THR A 1 -7.53 -3.31 -1.82
C THR A 1 -7.05 -1.93 -1.40
N VAL A 2 -5.82 -1.78 -0.90
CA VAL A 2 -5.26 -0.45 -0.56
C VAL A 2 -4.73 0.24 -1.82
N THR A 3 -4.01 -0.51 -2.64
CA THR A 3 -3.41 -0.07 -3.91
C THR A 3 -3.62 -1.14 -4.99
N THR A 4 -3.07 -0.91 -6.18
CA THR A 4 -3.06 -1.84 -7.33
C THR A 4 -1.67 -1.87 -7.97
N HIS A 5 -1.50 -2.65 -9.05
CA HIS A 5 -0.24 -2.70 -9.78
C HIS A 5 0.06 -1.43 -10.62
N ASP A 6 -0.98 -0.64 -10.92
CA ASP A 6 -0.87 0.64 -11.65
C ASP A 6 -0.68 1.85 -10.73
N LEU A 7 -0.86 1.65 -9.43
CA LEU A 7 -0.71 2.68 -8.40
C LEU A 7 0.60 2.49 -7.65
N PRO A 8 1.15 3.56 -7.05
CA PRO A 8 2.32 3.42 -6.20
C PRO A 8 2.05 2.44 -5.05
N PRO A 9 3.06 1.66 -4.64
CA PRO A 9 3.01 0.97 -3.35
C PRO A 9 2.69 1.98 -2.24
N THR A 10 2.02 1.53 -1.20
CA THR A 10 1.47 2.42 -0.18
C THR A 10 2.57 3.22 0.51
N ALA A 11 3.73 2.60 0.77
CA ALA A 11 4.93 3.27 1.27
C ALA A 11 5.40 4.44 0.37
N ALA A 12 5.33 4.27 -0.95
CA ALA A 12 5.70 5.31 -1.91
C ALA A 12 4.66 6.43 -2.02
N LYS A 13 3.36 6.10 -1.83
CA LYS A 13 2.29 7.09 -1.71
C LYS A 13 2.46 7.92 -0.43
N LEU A 14 2.65 7.28 0.71
CA LEU A 14 2.82 7.95 2.01
C LEU A 14 4.03 8.89 2.03
N ALA A 15 5.11 8.52 1.33
CA ALA A 15 6.32 9.34 1.23
C ALA A 15 6.28 10.39 0.10
N GLY A 16 5.24 10.44 -0.73
CA GLY A 16 5.18 11.31 -1.92
C GLY A 16 6.15 10.94 -3.05
N ALA A 17 6.91 9.85 -2.91
CA ALA A 17 7.98 9.46 -3.84
C ALA A 17 7.48 9.17 -5.27
N HIS A 18 6.20 8.84 -5.42
CA HIS A 18 5.58 8.64 -6.74
C HIS A 18 5.40 9.94 -7.53
N VAL A 19 5.20 11.08 -6.86
CA VAL A 19 5.17 12.41 -7.51
C VAL A 19 6.56 12.72 -8.05
N GLU A 20 7.60 12.53 -7.24
CA GLU A 20 9.00 12.72 -7.65
C GLU A 20 9.40 11.83 -8.82
N LEU A 21 8.93 10.57 -8.83
CA LEU A 21 9.19 9.66 -9.93
C LEU A 21 8.54 10.15 -11.22
N ARG A 22 7.28 10.60 -11.16
CA ARG A 22 6.58 11.13 -12.32
C ARG A 22 7.20 12.44 -12.82
N ASP A 23 7.64 13.31 -11.91
CA ASP A 23 8.34 14.56 -12.23
C ASP A 23 9.64 14.30 -12.98
N ARG A 24 10.51 13.44 -12.44
CA ARG A 24 11.79 13.07 -13.08
C ARG A 24 11.62 12.48 -14.48
N LEU A 25 10.48 11.87 -14.76
CA LEU A 25 10.17 11.28 -16.06
C LEU A 25 9.38 12.22 -16.99
N GLY A 26 9.12 13.47 -16.56
CA GLY A 26 8.37 14.46 -17.34
C GLY A 26 6.90 14.10 -17.54
N LEU A 27 6.29 13.37 -16.60
CA LEU A 27 4.92 12.85 -16.70
C LEU A 27 3.88 13.72 -15.98
N LEU A 28 4.29 14.83 -15.36
CA LEU A 28 3.38 15.76 -14.71
C LEU A 28 2.83 16.75 -15.73
N THR A 29 1.53 17.03 -15.63
CA THR A 29 0.83 18.01 -16.48
C THR A 29 0.68 19.37 -15.78
N ARG A 30 1.14 19.47 -14.54
CA ARG A 30 1.11 20.66 -13.67
C ARG A 30 2.47 20.81 -12.98
N PRO A 31 2.78 21.99 -12.42
CA PRO A 31 4.00 22.19 -11.65
C PRO A 31 4.14 21.17 -10.51
N VAL A 32 5.35 20.65 -10.31
CA VAL A 32 5.63 19.62 -9.29
C VAL A 32 5.21 20.06 -7.88
N GLU A 33 5.33 21.35 -7.57
CA GLU A 33 4.95 21.87 -6.25
C GLU A 33 3.43 21.81 -6.00
N GLU A 34 2.61 21.98 -7.03
CA GLU A 34 1.16 21.82 -6.92
C GLU A 34 0.80 20.35 -6.70
N GLU A 35 1.41 19.44 -7.47
CA GLU A 35 1.20 17.99 -7.33
C GLU A 35 1.64 17.49 -5.95
N ARG A 36 2.78 17.95 -5.44
CA ARG A 36 3.27 17.64 -4.07
C ARG A 36 2.29 18.12 -3.01
N ALA A 37 1.82 19.36 -3.12
CA ALA A 37 0.91 19.94 -2.13
C ALA A 37 -0.43 19.18 -2.09
N GLU A 38 -0.98 18.84 -3.25
CA GLU A 38 -2.22 18.07 -3.35
C GLU A 38 -2.03 16.64 -2.82
N ASP A 39 -0.93 15.98 -3.17
CA ASP A 39 -0.61 14.64 -2.70
C ASP A 39 -0.45 14.56 -1.18
N ALA A 40 0.26 15.54 -0.60
CA ALA A 40 0.44 15.67 0.84
C ALA A 40 -0.91 15.94 1.54
N ALA A 41 -1.77 16.78 0.95
CA ALA A 41 -3.09 17.07 1.50
C ALA A 41 -4.03 15.83 1.46
N ASP A 42 -4.00 15.05 0.39
CA ASP A 42 -4.72 13.78 0.27
C ASP A 42 -4.23 12.75 1.30
N THR A 43 -2.91 12.59 1.41
CA THR A 43 -2.30 11.70 2.41
C THR A 43 -2.68 12.12 3.84
N ALA A 44 -2.59 13.40 4.18
CA ALA A 44 -2.99 13.91 5.48
C ALA A 44 -4.49 13.76 5.77
N ARG A 45 -5.34 13.82 4.73
CA ARG A 45 -6.78 13.52 4.86
C ARG A 45 -7.01 12.07 5.23
N TRP A 46 -6.35 11.13 4.56
CA TRP A 46 -6.47 9.71 4.90
C TRP A 46 -5.95 9.39 6.31
N LEU A 47 -4.79 9.94 6.70
CA LEU A 47 -4.26 9.76 8.05
C LEU A 47 -5.23 10.26 9.13
N ARG A 48 -5.91 11.40 8.90
CA ARG A 48 -6.96 11.89 9.81
C ARG A 48 -8.18 10.95 9.88
N VAL A 49 -8.57 10.34 8.76
CA VAL A 49 -9.66 9.34 8.76
C VAL A 49 -9.28 8.13 9.60
N LEU A 50 -8.05 7.64 9.47
CA LEU A 50 -7.54 6.51 10.26
C LEU A 50 -7.51 6.86 11.75
N ASP A 51 -6.98 8.04 12.09
CA ASP A 51 -6.93 8.55 13.47
C ASP A 51 -8.34 8.67 14.09
N GLY A 52 -9.30 9.28 13.37
CA GLY A 52 -10.69 9.38 13.82
C GLY A 52 -11.40 8.04 14.01
N LEU A 53 -10.86 6.96 13.43
CA LEU A 53 -11.32 5.58 13.61
C LEU A 53 -10.53 4.83 14.70
N GLY A 54 -9.59 5.48 15.39
CA GLY A 54 -8.69 4.85 16.35
C GLY A 54 -7.72 3.86 15.71
N LEU A 55 -7.42 4.02 14.42
CA LEU A 55 -6.44 3.22 13.70
C LEU A 55 -5.12 3.99 13.66
N GLU A 56 -4.23 3.68 14.61
CA GLU A 56 -2.97 4.39 14.77
C GLU A 56 -2.01 4.20 13.58
N ALA A 57 -1.51 5.31 13.03
CA ALA A 57 -0.57 5.36 11.92
C ALA A 57 0.75 6.05 12.34
N LYS A 58 1.41 5.50 13.36
CA LYS A 58 2.59 6.12 14.02
C LYS A 58 3.82 6.27 13.12
N ASP A 59 4.04 5.31 12.24
CA ASP A 59 5.10 5.25 11.23
C ASP A 59 4.54 4.74 9.90
N GLU A 60 5.38 4.68 8.86
CA GLU A 60 4.96 4.17 7.54
C GLU A 60 4.34 2.77 7.64
N GLU A 61 4.97 1.85 8.38
CA GLU A 61 4.48 0.48 8.53
C GLU A 61 3.14 0.42 9.28
N GLY A 62 3.00 1.22 10.33
CA GLY A 62 1.77 1.43 11.08
C GLY A 62 0.66 2.00 10.21
N ALA A 63 0.96 3.00 9.39
CA ALA A 63 0.01 3.58 8.43
C ALA A 63 -0.46 2.54 7.41
N VAL A 64 0.45 1.73 6.86
CA VAL A 64 0.12 0.60 5.98
C VAL A 64 -0.82 -0.36 6.71
N ARG A 65 -0.47 -0.83 7.92
CA ARG A 65 -1.33 -1.71 8.72
C ARG A 65 -2.69 -1.10 9.01
N ALA A 66 -2.76 0.19 9.33
CA ALA A 66 -3.99 0.92 9.60
C ALA A 66 -4.90 0.97 8.36
N LEU A 67 -4.34 1.16 7.17
CA LEU A 67 -5.11 1.11 5.91
C LEU A 67 -5.70 -0.28 5.65
N TYR A 68 -4.95 -1.36 5.91
CA TYR A 68 -5.49 -2.71 5.81
C TYR A 68 -6.54 -2.99 6.90
N ALA A 69 -6.34 -2.51 8.13
CA ALA A 69 -7.33 -2.59 9.20
C ALA A 69 -8.60 -1.82 8.85
N PHE A 70 -8.50 -0.66 8.18
CA PHE A 70 -9.63 0.07 7.64
C PHE A 70 -10.42 -0.77 6.63
N LEU A 71 -9.75 -1.42 5.67
CA LEU A 71 -10.42 -2.33 4.72
C LEU A 71 -11.16 -3.47 5.42
N LEU A 72 -10.61 -4.00 6.51
CA LEU A 72 -11.26 -5.04 7.30
C LEU A 72 -12.52 -4.54 8.02
N ARG A 73 -12.68 -3.24 8.24
CA ARG A 73 -13.92 -2.64 8.79
C ARG A 73 -15.01 -2.41 7.75
N THR A 74 -14.72 -2.61 6.47
CA THR A 74 -15.71 -2.50 5.38
C THR A 74 -16.51 -3.81 5.22
N PRO A 75 -17.69 -3.78 4.57
CA PRO A 75 -18.45 -5.00 4.26
C PRO A 75 -17.82 -5.87 3.14
N ALA A 76 -16.59 -5.58 2.71
CA ALA A 76 -15.93 -6.32 1.63
C ALA A 76 -15.69 -7.79 2.02
N ARG A 77 -16.18 -8.70 1.17
CA ARG A 77 -16.02 -10.16 1.35
C ARG A 77 -14.58 -10.63 1.16
N LEU A 78 -13.79 -9.91 0.35
CA LEU A 78 -12.38 -10.21 0.07
C LEU A 78 -11.54 -8.98 0.31
N VAL A 79 -10.39 -9.17 0.96
CA VAL A 79 -9.35 -8.15 1.12
C VAL A 79 -8.08 -8.71 0.50
N GLY A 80 -7.61 -8.07 -0.57
CA GLY A 80 -6.32 -8.38 -1.18
C GLY A 80 -5.20 -7.56 -0.54
N VAL A 81 -4.10 -8.23 -0.20
CA VAL A 81 -2.86 -7.61 0.27
C VAL A 81 -1.89 -7.49 -0.90
N TRP A 82 -1.37 -6.28 -1.12
CA TRP A 82 -0.35 -6.03 -2.12
C TRP A 82 1.02 -6.37 -1.53
N LEU A 83 1.71 -7.39 -2.08
CA LEU A 83 2.97 -7.88 -1.51
C LEU A 83 4.05 -6.81 -1.33
N PRO A 84 4.25 -5.83 -2.23
CA PRO A 84 5.13 -4.69 -2.00
C PRO A 84 4.91 -3.97 -0.66
N ASP A 85 3.66 -3.80 -0.22
CA ASP A 85 3.37 -3.19 1.09
C ASP A 85 3.87 -4.05 2.26
N ALA A 86 3.84 -5.38 2.10
CA ALA A 86 4.29 -6.33 3.11
C ALA A 86 5.81 -6.33 3.30
N VAL A 87 6.57 -5.83 2.34
CA VAL A 87 8.05 -5.82 2.38
C VAL A 87 8.66 -4.41 2.26
N GLY A 88 7.83 -3.39 2.13
CA GLY A 88 8.26 -2.00 2.04
C GLY A 88 8.80 -1.60 0.67
N ASP A 89 8.56 -2.37 -0.39
CA ASP A 89 8.99 -2.00 -1.74
C ASP A 89 8.28 -0.72 -2.17
N ARG A 90 9.05 0.31 -2.52
CA ARG A 90 8.53 1.62 -2.92
C ARG A 90 8.45 1.79 -4.44
N ARG A 91 8.83 0.78 -5.21
CA ARG A 91 8.92 0.87 -6.67
C ARG A 91 7.60 0.37 -7.28
N PRO A 92 6.87 1.19 -8.07
CA PRO A 92 5.65 0.73 -8.75
C PRO A 92 5.96 -0.36 -9.77
N GLN A 93 5.06 -1.33 -9.93
CA GLN A 93 5.25 -2.40 -10.93
C GLN A 93 4.98 -1.90 -12.35
N ASN A 94 4.00 -1.01 -12.48
CA ASN A 94 3.66 -0.32 -13.71
C ASN A 94 3.49 1.17 -13.43
N LEU A 95 3.98 2.00 -14.36
CA LEU A 95 3.78 3.43 -14.37
C LEU A 95 3.01 3.80 -15.65
N PRO A 96 1.67 3.92 -15.58
CA PRO A 96 0.86 4.25 -16.74
C PRO A 96 1.34 5.52 -17.46
N GLY A 97 1.28 5.51 -18.79
CA GLY A 97 1.80 6.61 -19.62
C GLY A 97 3.30 6.52 -19.92
N THR A 98 3.95 5.39 -19.60
CA THR A 98 5.34 5.12 -19.98
C THR A 98 5.46 3.87 -20.86
N TRP A 99 6.51 3.85 -21.68
CA TRP A 99 6.89 2.76 -22.57
C TRP A 99 8.33 2.31 -22.25
N ASP A 100 9.32 3.16 -22.49
CA ASP A 100 10.76 2.88 -22.30
C ASP A 100 11.36 3.66 -21.12
N GLN A 101 10.63 4.65 -20.60
CA GLN A 101 11.07 5.52 -19.52
C GLN A 101 11.13 4.81 -18.15
N TYR A 102 10.36 3.72 -17.98
CA TYR A 102 10.29 2.96 -16.74
C TYR A 102 10.35 1.45 -17.00
N PRO A 103 10.98 0.65 -16.11
CA PRO A 103 10.99 -0.81 -16.22
C PRO A 103 9.66 -1.47 -15.85
N ASN A 104 8.56 -1.06 -16.50
CA ASN A 104 7.23 -1.64 -16.33
C ASN A 104 7.29 -3.16 -16.46
N TRP A 105 6.63 -3.86 -15.55
CA TRP A 105 6.48 -5.32 -15.54
C TRP A 105 7.78 -6.12 -15.42
N ARG A 106 8.90 -5.44 -15.16
CA ARG A 106 10.24 -6.04 -15.10
C ARG A 106 10.85 -6.04 -13.71
N LEU A 107 10.23 -5.35 -12.75
CA LEU A 107 10.75 -5.26 -11.40
C LEU A 107 10.40 -6.53 -10.59
N PRO A 108 11.41 -7.18 -9.98
CA PRO A 108 11.16 -8.22 -8.99
C PRO A 108 10.71 -7.57 -7.67
N LEU A 109 9.95 -8.31 -6.87
CA LEU A 109 9.65 -7.90 -5.49
C LEU A 109 10.96 -7.67 -4.72
N ALA A 110 11.08 -6.53 -4.06
CA ALA A 110 12.26 -6.19 -3.25
C ALA A 110 11.89 -5.73 -1.85
N ASP A 111 12.90 -5.61 -1.00
CA ASP A 111 12.77 -4.89 0.26
C ASP A 111 12.72 -3.37 0.08
N GLU A 112 12.60 -2.65 1.20
CA GLU A 112 12.63 -1.19 1.30
C GLU A 112 13.89 -0.51 0.73
N ALA A 113 15.00 -1.26 0.59
CA ALA A 113 16.24 -0.81 -0.02
C ALA A 113 16.32 -1.13 -1.52
N GLY A 114 15.28 -1.74 -2.09
CA GLY A 114 15.22 -2.12 -3.50
C GLY A 114 16.01 -3.39 -3.83
N ARG A 115 16.40 -4.19 -2.84
CA ARG A 115 17.09 -5.48 -3.04
C ARG A 115 16.08 -6.61 -3.28
N PRO A 116 16.17 -7.34 -4.40
CA PRO A 116 15.24 -8.42 -4.72
C PRO A 116 15.15 -9.47 -3.60
N LEU A 117 13.94 -9.92 -3.31
CA LEU A 117 13.67 -10.93 -2.30
C LEU A 117 13.40 -12.30 -2.94
N THR A 118 13.94 -13.36 -2.35
CA THR A 118 13.51 -14.73 -2.64
C THR A 118 12.21 -15.03 -1.90
N LEU A 119 11.57 -16.15 -2.26
CA LEU A 119 10.36 -16.59 -1.55
C LEU A 119 10.65 -16.89 -0.07
N GLU A 120 11.79 -17.52 0.24
CA GLU A 120 12.22 -17.83 1.61
C GLU A 120 12.47 -16.56 2.42
N ALA A 121 13.09 -15.55 1.80
CA ALA A 121 13.29 -14.26 2.47
C ALA A 121 11.95 -13.55 2.72
N LEU A 122 11.01 -13.63 1.77
CA LEU A 122 9.65 -13.10 1.93
C LEU A 122 8.90 -13.79 3.08
N THR A 123 8.93 -15.12 3.15
CA THR A 123 8.23 -15.87 4.21
C THR A 123 8.88 -15.69 5.58
N ALA A 124 10.18 -15.43 5.64
CA ALA A 124 10.91 -15.10 6.86
C ALA A 124 10.77 -13.62 7.29
N SER A 125 10.24 -12.73 6.44
CA SER A 125 10.19 -11.29 6.70
C SER A 125 9.32 -10.95 7.92
N PRO A 126 9.88 -10.34 8.98
CA PRO A 126 9.11 -9.91 10.15
C PRO A 126 8.01 -8.91 9.79
N ARG A 127 8.31 -7.96 8.88
CA ARG A 127 7.36 -6.97 8.38
C ARG A 127 6.18 -7.63 7.66
N ALA A 128 6.46 -8.59 6.77
CA ALA A 128 5.42 -9.29 6.03
C ALA A 128 4.55 -10.11 6.97
N ASN A 129 5.17 -10.83 7.91
CA ASN A 129 4.46 -11.63 8.91
C ASN A 129 3.61 -10.76 9.84
N ALA A 130 4.07 -9.56 10.22
CA ALA A 130 3.30 -8.62 11.03
C ALA A 130 2.05 -8.13 10.28
N LEU A 131 2.18 -7.72 9.01
CA LEU A 131 1.04 -7.27 8.21
C LEU A 131 0.06 -8.40 7.94
N LEU A 132 0.54 -9.54 7.42
CA LEU A 132 -0.31 -10.68 7.07
C LEU A 132 -0.97 -11.29 8.32
N GLY A 133 -0.27 -11.33 9.45
CA GLY A 133 -0.82 -11.72 10.74
C GLY A 133 -1.97 -10.83 11.18
N ALA A 134 -1.79 -9.51 11.12
CA ALA A 134 -2.84 -8.54 11.45
C ALA A 134 -4.06 -8.67 10.52
N VAL A 135 -3.85 -8.85 9.22
CA VAL A 135 -4.94 -9.04 8.25
C VAL A 135 -5.69 -10.34 8.50
N ARG A 136 -4.96 -11.43 8.77
CA ARG A 136 -5.55 -12.74 9.08
C ARG A 136 -6.39 -12.69 10.34
N GLU A 137 -5.91 -12.03 11.40
CA GLU A 137 -6.65 -11.91 12.66
C GLU A 137 -7.92 -11.09 12.48
N GLY A 138 -7.84 -9.92 11.83
CA GLY A 138 -9.02 -9.10 11.54
C GLY A 138 -9.98 -9.71 10.51
N ALA A 139 -9.56 -10.72 9.73
CA ALA A 139 -10.47 -11.48 8.87
C ALA A 139 -11.25 -12.55 9.65
N ARG A 140 -10.65 -13.17 10.67
CA ARG A 140 -11.29 -14.20 11.51
C ARG A 140 -12.41 -13.64 12.37
N THR A 141 -12.26 -12.41 12.86
CA THR A 141 -13.31 -11.73 13.64
C THR A 141 -14.58 -11.44 12.82
N ARG A 142 -14.54 -11.61 11.48
CA ARG A 142 -15.66 -11.39 10.56
C ARG A 142 -16.39 -12.66 10.12
N THR A 143 -15.91 -13.86 10.47
CA THR A 143 -16.65 -15.07 10.11
C THR A 143 -17.94 -15.08 10.92
N ALA A 144 -19.07 -15.00 10.22
CA ALA A 144 -20.37 -15.20 10.84
C ALA A 144 -20.37 -16.53 11.61
N PRO A 145 -21.00 -16.60 12.80
CA PRO A 145 -21.03 -17.83 13.57
C PRO A 145 -21.65 -18.96 12.72
N PRO A 146 -21.28 -20.24 12.95
CA PRO A 146 -21.87 -21.37 12.25
C PRO A 146 -23.40 -21.31 12.36
N GLY A 147 -24.08 -21.19 11.22
CA GLY A 147 -25.56 -21.14 11.15
C GLY A 147 -26.18 -19.78 10.80
N ALA A 148 -25.40 -18.71 10.62
CA ALA A 148 -25.94 -17.45 10.11
C ALA A 148 -26.42 -17.62 8.65
N ARG A 149 -27.74 -17.65 8.44
CA ARG A 149 -28.34 -17.62 7.09
C ARG A 149 -28.18 -16.22 6.49
N PRO A 150 -27.81 -16.09 5.21
CA PRO A 150 -27.89 -14.80 4.53
C PRO A 150 -29.37 -14.38 4.45
N LEU A 151 -29.65 -13.12 4.79
CA LEU A 151 -30.92 -12.45 4.53
C LEU A 151 -31.10 -12.23 3.02
#